data_AF-A0A969V398-F1
#
_entry.id   AF-A0A969V398-F1
#
_cell.length_a   1.000
_cell.length_b   1.000
_cell.length_c   1.000
_cell.angle_alpha   90.00
_cell.angle_beta   90.00
_cell.angle_gamma   90.00
#
_symmetry.space_group_name_H-M   'P 1'
#
loop_
_entity.id
_entity.type
_entity.pdbx_description
1 polymer ?
#
loop_
_entity_poly.entity_id
_entity_poly.type
_entity_poly.pdbx_seq_one_letter_code
_entity_poly.pdbx_strand_id
1 'polypeptide(L)'
;MATTFQGLTFADAAIVGAGVDGIFIPLAALPGLLSTELADAQANHLKYSKAIASICEKLIASITTLGFEGAISFSATKPNPAGAGLNLFNQSYNFSYIKVLDLQGQEIVEIPVPTTGTNLGIGDVDITDIFASAAKISAGDDISGAGVIVATSLLTPYSSISHPGLTINGSTDNREAISALIAWLGNGTLVRSTTDASGITARTLQTPPTIAAIPAAFTALPNPTSGILAAETIVRSTITRTVSITVNFLLNSTSQSFDVNSVTA
;
A
#
# COMPACT_ATOMS: atom_id res chain seq x y z
N MET A 1 3.02 23.74 -6.52
CA MET A 1 4.49 23.55 -6.36
C MET A 1 4.72 22.19 -5.72
N ALA A 2 5.92 21.61 -5.74
CA ALA A 2 6.17 20.38 -4.98
C ALA A 2 6.15 20.69 -3.46
N THR A 3 5.33 19.97 -2.68
CA THR A 3 5.28 20.12 -1.21
C THR A 3 5.44 18.77 -0.52
N THR A 4 6.39 18.64 0.40
CA THR A 4 6.67 17.38 1.13
C THR A 4 6.17 17.45 2.56
N PHE A 5 5.45 16.42 3.01
CA PHE A 5 5.00 16.26 4.40
C PHE A 5 4.96 14.79 4.77
N GLN A 6 5.56 14.42 5.91
CA GLN A 6 5.64 13.04 6.41
C GLN A 6 6.17 12.04 5.36
N GLY A 7 7.11 12.50 4.51
CA GLY A 7 7.76 11.75 3.44
C GLY A 7 6.92 11.49 2.19
N LEU A 8 5.67 11.99 2.11
CA LEU A 8 4.94 12.11 0.85
C LEU A 8 5.22 13.47 0.23
N THR A 9 5.49 13.51 -1.08
CA THR A 9 5.56 14.75 -1.85
C THR A 9 4.34 14.88 -2.76
N PHE A 10 3.66 16.01 -2.69
CA PHE A 10 2.47 16.32 -3.48
C PHE A 10 2.82 17.23 -4.66
N ALA A 11 2.31 16.88 -5.84
CA ALA A 11 2.38 17.68 -7.04
C ALA A 11 0.96 18.01 -7.52
N ASP A 12 0.63 19.29 -7.64
CA ASP A 12 -0.66 19.80 -8.14
C ASP A 12 -0.67 20.04 -9.66
N ALA A 13 0.50 20.04 -10.27
CA ALA A 13 0.77 20.14 -11.70
C ALA A 13 2.10 19.44 -12.02
N ALA A 14 2.62 19.60 -13.24
CA ALA A 14 3.99 19.19 -13.56
C ALA A 14 5.03 19.91 -12.67
N ILE A 15 6.09 19.22 -12.27
CA ILE A 15 7.18 19.76 -11.46
C ILE A 15 8.55 19.43 -12.08
N VAL A 16 9.50 20.35 -11.91
CA VAL A 16 10.90 20.16 -12.33
C VAL A 16 11.71 19.70 -11.12
N GLY A 17 12.31 18.52 -11.21
CA GLY A 17 12.99 17.83 -10.11
C GLY A 17 12.06 17.39 -8.97
N ALA A 18 11.84 16.08 -8.85
CA ALA A 18 11.01 15.45 -7.81
C ALA A 18 11.43 15.75 -6.36
N GLY A 19 12.71 16.06 -6.13
CA GLY A 19 13.31 16.35 -4.82
C GLY A 19 13.51 15.14 -3.92
N VAL A 20 12.89 14.00 -4.23
CA VAL A 20 13.02 12.73 -3.50
C VAL A 20 13.02 11.53 -4.45
N ASP A 21 13.81 10.51 -4.11
CA ASP A 21 13.72 9.18 -4.75
C ASP A 21 12.43 8.48 -4.30
N GLY A 22 11.61 8.00 -5.23
CA GLY A 22 10.32 7.42 -4.88
C GLY A 22 9.53 6.74 -5.99
N ILE A 23 8.29 6.41 -5.64
CA ILE A 23 7.26 5.91 -6.53
C ILE A 23 6.29 7.07 -6.76
N PHE A 24 6.24 7.59 -7.98
CA PHE A 24 5.20 8.54 -8.39
C PHE A 24 3.92 7.80 -8.71
N ILE A 25 2.84 8.17 -8.04
CA ILE A 25 1.48 7.70 -8.29
C ILE A 25 0.71 8.87 -8.90
N PRO A 26 0.30 8.80 -10.19
CA PRO A 26 -0.43 9.88 -10.83
C PRO A 26 -1.83 10.04 -10.21
N LEU A 27 -2.37 11.27 -10.24
CA LEU A 27 -3.69 11.59 -9.69
C LEU A 27 -4.80 10.67 -10.24
N ALA A 28 -4.72 10.27 -11.52
CA ALA A 28 -5.67 9.35 -12.15
C ALA A 28 -5.72 7.94 -11.50
N ALA A 29 -4.68 7.54 -10.77
CA ALA A 29 -4.63 6.28 -10.02
C ALA A 29 -5.14 6.43 -8.56
N LEU A 30 -5.48 7.65 -8.11
CA LEU A 30 -5.87 7.97 -6.73
C LEU A 30 -7.37 8.32 -6.65
N PRO A 31 -8.25 7.33 -6.41
CA PRO A 31 -9.70 7.53 -6.42
C PRO A 31 -10.13 8.50 -5.32
N GLY A 32 -11.03 9.42 -5.67
CA GLY A 32 -11.57 10.43 -4.74
C GLY A 32 -10.67 11.62 -4.45
N LEU A 33 -9.42 11.64 -4.95
CA LEU A 33 -8.52 12.78 -4.82
C LEU A 33 -8.64 13.72 -6.03
N LEU A 34 -8.72 15.03 -5.78
CA LEU A 34 -8.84 16.06 -6.81
C LEU A 34 -7.56 16.92 -6.88
N SER A 35 -7.22 17.43 -8.07
CA SER A 35 -6.01 18.26 -8.26
C SER A 35 -6.00 19.51 -7.36
N THR A 36 -7.17 20.09 -7.11
CA THR A 36 -7.39 21.23 -6.21
C THR A 36 -7.12 20.94 -4.73
N GLU A 37 -7.06 19.66 -4.36
CA GLU A 37 -6.76 19.19 -3.00
C GLU A 37 -5.26 18.98 -2.76
N LEU A 38 -4.45 18.97 -3.83
CA LEU A 38 -2.99 18.94 -3.77
C LEU A 38 -2.35 20.33 -3.82
N ALA A 39 -3.13 21.33 -4.26
CA ALA A 39 -2.69 22.72 -4.45
C ALA A 39 -1.99 23.33 -3.21
N ASP A 40 -1.07 24.26 -3.44
CA ASP A 40 -0.25 24.88 -2.38
C ASP A 40 -1.06 25.58 -1.28
N ALA A 41 -2.27 26.06 -1.60
CA ALA A 41 -3.18 26.69 -0.63
C ALA A 41 -3.84 25.69 0.35
N GLN A 42 -3.75 24.39 0.12
CA GLN A 42 -4.29 23.35 1.00
C GLN A 42 -3.34 23.04 2.15
N ALA A 43 -3.87 22.84 3.35
CA ALA A 43 -3.06 22.49 4.50
C ALA A 43 -2.43 21.10 4.32
N ASN A 44 -1.12 20.97 4.58
CA ASN A 44 -0.36 19.73 4.31
C ASN A 44 -0.94 18.48 4.98
N HIS A 45 -1.52 18.60 6.19
CA HIS A 45 -2.20 17.49 6.88
C HIS A 45 -3.43 16.99 6.11
N LEU A 46 -4.14 17.88 5.40
CA LEU A 46 -5.32 17.55 4.62
C LEU A 46 -4.90 16.84 3.33
N LYS A 47 -3.91 17.38 2.60
CA LYS A 47 -3.31 16.72 1.42
C LYS A 47 -2.87 15.29 1.75
N TYR A 48 -2.14 15.15 2.86
CA TYR A 48 -1.66 13.89 3.38
C TYR A 48 -2.79 12.91 3.70
N SER A 49 -3.77 13.35 4.49
CA SER A 49 -4.87 12.48 4.92
C SER A 49 -5.74 12.01 3.76
N LYS A 50 -5.96 12.87 2.75
CA LYS A 50 -6.65 12.50 1.50
C LYS A 50 -5.82 11.53 0.66
N ALA A 51 -4.52 11.80 0.48
CA ALA A 51 -3.63 10.89 -0.24
C ALA A 51 -3.59 9.48 0.39
N ILE A 52 -3.48 9.38 1.72
CA ILE A 52 -3.56 8.09 2.43
C ILE A 52 -4.92 7.41 2.19
N ALA A 53 -6.03 8.14 2.29
CA ALA A 53 -7.37 7.58 2.04
C ALA A 53 -7.50 7.02 0.61
N SER A 54 -7.07 7.76 -0.41
CA SER A 54 -7.11 7.34 -1.81
C SER A 54 -6.17 6.18 -2.11
N ILE A 55 -4.97 6.14 -1.51
CA ILE A 55 -4.06 5.00 -1.58
C ILE A 55 -4.73 3.75 -0.98
N CYS A 56 -5.36 3.87 0.19
CA CYS A 56 -6.07 2.76 0.83
C CYS A 56 -7.27 2.27 0.00
N GLU A 57 -8.10 3.17 -0.53
CA GLU A 57 -9.21 2.79 -1.43
C GLU A 57 -8.71 2.09 -2.69
N LYS A 58 -7.63 2.58 -3.30
CA LYS A 58 -7.05 1.93 -4.49
C LYS A 58 -6.45 0.57 -4.19
N LEU A 59 -5.75 0.42 -3.06
CA LEU A 59 -5.22 -0.87 -2.61
C LEU A 59 -6.36 -1.88 -2.39
N ILE A 60 -7.44 -1.50 -1.70
CA ILE A 60 -8.58 -2.40 -1.49
C ILE A 60 -9.22 -2.79 -2.83
N ALA A 61 -9.50 -1.83 -3.70
CA ALA A 61 -10.13 -2.10 -5.00
C ALA A 61 -9.26 -3.04 -5.86
N SER A 62 -7.94 -2.84 -5.87
CA SER A 62 -7.03 -3.62 -6.70
C SER A 62 -6.79 -5.02 -6.11
N ILE A 63 -6.49 -5.14 -4.81
CA ILE A 63 -6.24 -6.43 -4.14
C ILE A 63 -7.48 -7.34 -4.18
N THR A 64 -8.69 -6.79 -4.07
CA THR A 64 -9.92 -7.58 -4.19
C THR A 64 -10.26 -7.96 -5.64
N THR A 65 -9.99 -7.09 -6.62
CA THR A 65 -10.29 -7.36 -8.04
C THR A 65 -9.28 -8.30 -8.70
N LEU A 66 -8.00 -8.25 -8.30
CA LEU A 66 -6.94 -9.12 -8.83
C LEU A 66 -7.10 -10.60 -8.43
N GLY A 67 -8.06 -10.92 -7.55
CA GLY A 67 -8.51 -12.30 -7.34
C GLY A 67 -7.44 -13.23 -6.81
N PHE A 68 -6.60 -12.77 -5.87
CA PHE A 68 -5.47 -13.50 -5.28
C PHE A 68 -5.83 -14.78 -4.48
N GLU A 69 -7.06 -15.31 -4.61
CA GLU A 69 -7.53 -16.53 -3.98
C GLU A 69 -6.83 -17.78 -4.57
N GLY A 70 -5.67 -18.12 -4.01
CA GLY A 70 -4.89 -19.30 -4.36
C GLY A 70 -3.60 -19.38 -3.55
N ALA A 71 -2.68 -18.45 -3.81
CA ALA A 71 -1.57 -18.06 -2.92
C ALA A 71 -0.75 -16.90 -3.51
N ILE A 72 -1.35 -15.71 -3.61
CA ILE A 72 -0.59 -14.49 -3.90
C ILE A 72 -0.69 -13.58 -2.68
N SER A 73 0.41 -12.90 -2.35
CA SER A 73 0.78 -12.45 -1.00
C SER A 73 -0.18 -11.51 -0.27
N PHE A 74 -1.37 -11.16 -0.78
CA PHE A 74 -2.23 -10.11 -0.23
C PHE A 74 -3.70 -10.52 -0.07
N SER A 75 -4.32 -10.01 0.99
CA SER A 75 -5.78 -9.89 1.08
C SER A 75 -6.16 -8.51 1.62
N ALA A 76 -7.36 -8.05 1.29
CA ALA A 76 -7.86 -6.75 1.72
C ALA A 76 -9.35 -6.84 2.07
N THR A 77 -9.76 -6.16 3.14
CA THR A 77 -11.18 -6.04 3.50
C THR A 77 -11.52 -4.60 3.91
N LYS A 78 -12.70 -4.14 3.49
CA LYS A 78 -13.29 -2.87 3.91
C LYS A 78 -14.57 -3.15 4.70
N PRO A 79 -14.52 -3.23 6.03
CA PRO A 79 -15.72 -3.36 6.85
C PRO A 79 -16.68 -2.19 6.62
N ASN A 80 -17.97 -2.39 6.93
CA ASN A 80 -18.95 -1.31 6.90
C ASN A 80 -18.50 -0.14 7.81
N PRO A 81 -18.69 1.12 7.39
CA PRO A 81 -18.36 2.28 8.21
C PRO A 81 -19.01 2.23 9.61
N ALA A 82 -18.22 2.55 10.63
CA ALA A 82 -18.72 2.72 11.99
C ALA A 82 -19.06 4.19 12.25
N GLY A 83 -20.25 4.47 12.79
CA GLY A 83 -20.66 5.84 13.12
C GLY A 83 -19.78 6.45 14.23
N ALA A 84 -19.33 7.69 14.01
CA ALA A 84 -18.51 8.45 14.96
C ALA A 84 -19.20 9.72 15.49
N GLY A 85 -20.42 10.00 15.03
CA GLY A 85 -21.25 11.14 15.44
C GLY A 85 -22.34 11.44 14.43
N LEU A 86 -23.06 12.55 14.60
CA LEU A 86 -23.87 13.11 13.52
C LEU A 86 -22.94 13.54 12.39
N ASN A 87 -23.25 13.13 11.15
CA ASN A 87 -22.48 13.44 9.94
C ASN A 87 -21.02 12.90 9.92
N LEU A 88 -20.60 12.07 10.87
CA LEU A 88 -19.23 11.56 10.98
C LEU A 88 -19.20 10.03 10.97
N PHE A 89 -18.30 9.43 10.19
CA PHE A 89 -18.02 7.99 10.24
C PHE A 89 -16.52 7.69 10.23
N ASN A 90 -16.18 6.49 10.67
CA ASN A 90 -14.86 5.89 10.59
C ASN A 90 -14.89 4.75 9.56
N GLN A 91 -14.04 4.84 8.54
CA GLN A 91 -13.78 3.74 7.60
C GLN A 91 -12.45 3.09 7.96
N SER A 92 -12.51 1.83 8.36
CA SER A 92 -11.31 1.01 8.51
C SER A 92 -10.97 0.31 7.19
N TYR A 93 -9.69 0.25 6.89
CA TYR A 93 -9.09 -0.45 5.76
C TYR A 93 -8.16 -1.51 6.35
N ASN A 94 -8.45 -2.79 6.09
CA ASN A 94 -7.61 -3.87 6.57
C ASN A 94 -6.90 -4.51 5.38
N PHE A 95 -5.60 -4.73 5.55
CA PHE A 95 -4.75 -5.41 4.58
C PHE A 95 -3.99 -6.51 5.32
N SER A 96 -3.92 -7.72 4.77
CA SER A 96 -2.97 -8.72 5.24
C SER A 96 -1.98 -9.00 4.13
N TYR A 97 -0.72 -9.23 4.50
CA TYR A 97 0.27 -9.77 3.57
C TYR A 97 1.00 -11.00 4.15
N ILE A 98 1.39 -11.91 3.26
CA ILE A 98 2.01 -13.19 3.59
C ILE A 98 3.37 -13.27 2.92
N LYS A 99 4.42 -13.51 3.70
CA LYS A 99 5.79 -13.79 3.24
C LYS A 99 6.20 -15.21 3.62
N VAL A 100 7.29 -15.71 3.05
CA VAL A 100 7.93 -16.97 3.44
C VAL A 100 9.08 -16.67 4.39
N LEU A 101 9.08 -17.30 5.56
CA LEU A 101 10.27 -17.49 6.38
C LEU A 101 11.05 -18.67 5.82
N ASP A 102 12.24 -18.42 5.30
CA ASP A 102 13.17 -19.47 4.89
C ASP A 102 14.20 -19.69 6.00
N LEU A 103 14.07 -20.82 6.72
CA LEU A 103 14.98 -21.17 7.82
C LEU A 103 16.35 -21.65 7.33
N GLN A 104 16.46 -22.06 6.06
CA GLN A 104 17.70 -22.51 5.45
C GLN A 104 18.50 -21.32 4.88
N GLY A 105 17.82 -20.38 4.22
CA GLY A 105 18.39 -19.10 3.77
C GLY A 105 18.56 -18.06 4.89
N GLN A 106 17.88 -18.24 6.03
CA GLN A 106 17.82 -17.30 7.15
C GLN A 106 17.21 -15.93 6.77
N GLU A 107 16.23 -15.95 5.87
CA GLU A 107 15.63 -14.76 5.26
C GLU A 107 14.09 -14.77 5.30
N ILE A 108 13.50 -13.61 5.05
CA ILE A 108 12.06 -13.45 4.86
C ILE A 108 11.83 -12.88 3.46
N VAL A 109 11.30 -13.71 2.57
CA VAL A 109 11.12 -13.40 1.13
C VAL A 109 9.65 -13.42 0.73
N GLU A 110 9.32 -12.86 -0.42
CA GLU A 110 7.99 -13.05 -1.01
C GLU A 110 7.72 -14.52 -1.33
N ILE A 111 6.44 -14.90 -1.38
CA ILE A 111 6.07 -16.25 -1.81
C ILE A 111 6.53 -16.44 -3.26
N PRO A 112 7.40 -17.42 -3.57
CA PRO A 112 7.86 -17.64 -4.94
C PRO A 112 6.66 -17.98 -5.84
N VAL A 113 6.66 -17.48 -7.07
CA VAL A 113 5.60 -17.74 -8.06
C VAL A 113 5.69 -19.20 -8.54
N PRO A 114 4.56 -19.88 -8.85
CA PRO A 114 4.57 -21.23 -9.39
C PRO A 114 5.42 -21.34 -10.66
N THR A 115 6.38 -22.26 -10.64
CA THR A 115 7.26 -22.61 -11.77
C THR A 115 6.79 -23.85 -12.53
N THR A 116 5.65 -24.44 -12.12
CA THR A 116 5.06 -25.63 -12.75
C THR A 116 3.53 -25.63 -12.60
N GLY A 117 2.85 -26.51 -13.35
CA GLY A 117 1.40 -26.72 -13.22
C GLY A 117 0.56 -25.70 -14.00
N THR A 118 -0.76 -25.72 -13.78
CA THR A 118 -1.69 -24.82 -14.48
C THR A 118 -1.65 -23.37 -13.98
N ASN A 119 -1.10 -23.12 -12.79
CA ASN A 119 -0.84 -21.78 -12.24
C ASN A 119 0.58 -21.24 -12.60
N LEU A 120 1.31 -21.88 -13.52
CA LEU A 120 2.65 -21.44 -13.93
C LEU A 120 2.68 -19.93 -14.25
N GLY A 121 3.54 -19.17 -13.57
CA GLY A 121 3.69 -17.72 -13.76
C GLY A 121 2.54 -16.87 -13.19
N ILE A 122 1.51 -17.47 -12.57
CA ILE A 122 0.44 -16.74 -11.91
C ILE A 122 0.89 -16.42 -10.48
N GLY A 123 1.35 -15.20 -10.24
CA GLY A 123 1.90 -14.82 -8.94
C GLY A 123 2.46 -13.42 -8.84
N ASP A 124 3.04 -12.90 -9.93
CA ASP A 124 3.70 -11.60 -9.95
C ASP A 124 2.67 -10.45 -9.87
N VAL A 125 3.06 -9.34 -9.24
CA VAL A 125 2.27 -8.10 -9.17
C VAL A 125 3.20 -6.92 -9.35
N ASP A 126 3.10 -6.20 -10.46
CA ASP A 126 3.81 -4.94 -10.67
C ASP A 126 3.08 -3.81 -9.92
N ILE A 127 3.79 -2.76 -9.52
CA ILE A 127 3.17 -1.56 -8.95
C ILE A 127 2.13 -0.97 -9.91
N THR A 128 2.26 -1.12 -11.23
CA THR A 128 1.26 -0.62 -12.19
C THR A 128 -0.08 -1.35 -12.15
N ASP A 129 -0.13 -2.60 -11.67
CA ASP A 129 -1.38 -3.37 -11.54
C ASP A 129 -2.28 -2.78 -10.45
N ILE A 130 -1.67 -2.17 -9.43
CA ILE A 130 -2.36 -1.42 -8.39
C ILE A 130 -2.47 0.06 -8.77
N PHE A 131 -1.41 0.69 -9.24
CA PHE A 131 -1.36 2.12 -9.53
C PHE A 131 -1.06 2.34 -11.01
N ALA A 132 -2.09 2.31 -11.85
CA ALA A 132 -1.95 2.47 -13.29
C ALA A 132 -1.14 3.73 -13.66
N SER A 133 -0.13 3.57 -14.52
CA SER A 133 0.85 4.60 -14.91
C SER A 133 1.69 5.18 -13.76
N ALA A 134 1.83 4.48 -12.63
CA ALA A 134 2.85 4.79 -11.64
C ALA A 134 4.26 4.58 -12.24
N ALA A 135 5.21 5.36 -11.74
CA ALA A 135 6.59 5.36 -12.23
C ALA A 135 7.58 5.38 -11.08
N LYS A 136 8.73 4.73 -11.27
CA LYS A 136 9.92 5.00 -10.47
C LYS A 136 10.49 6.35 -10.90
N ILE A 137 10.79 7.19 -9.93
CA ILE A 137 11.41 8.50 -10.15
C ILE A 137 12.58 8.70 -9.18
N SER A 138 13.70 9.18 -9.70
CA SER A 138 14.82 9.65 -8.90
C SER A 138 14.63 11.14 -8.55
N ALA A 139 15.31 11.61 -7.50
CA ALA A 139 15.13 12.96 -6.96
C ALA A 139 15.38 14.11 -7.96
N GLY A 140 16.14 13.86 -9.03
CA GLY A 140 16.40 14.82 -10.10
C GLY A 140 15.41 14.78 -11.27
N ASP A 141 14.48 13.82 -11.31
CA ASP A 141 13.60 13.61 -12.46
C ASP A 141 12.41 14.59 -12.46
N ASP A 142 12.01 15.02 -13.65
CA ASP A 142 10.81 15.83 -13.86
C ASP A 142 9.54 14.97 -13.86
N ILE A 143 8.44 15.52 -13.36
CA ILE A 143 7.13 14.85 -13.34
C ILE A 143 6.15 15.63 -14.21
N SER A 144 5.49 14.94 -15.13
CA SER A 144 4.66 15.56 -16.18
C SER A 144 3.22 15.93 -15.76
N GLY A 145 2.84 15.73 -14.49
CA GLY A 145 1.46 16.00 -14.04
C GLY A 145 1.23 15.81 -12.54
N ALA A 146 0.00 16.07 -12.12
CA ALA A 146 -0.40 16.00 -10.71
C ALA A 146 -0.41 14.56 -10.16
N GLY A 147 -0.09 14.42 -8.87
CA GLY A 147 -0.04 13.13 -8.18
C GLY A 147 0.72 13.19 -6.85
N VAL A 148 1.08 12.01 -6.35
CA VAL A 148 1.75 11.83 -5.05
C VAL A 148 2.98 10.96 -5.22
N ILE A 149 4.10 11.40 -4.67
CA ILE A 149 5.33 10.62 -4.56
C ILE A 149 5.37 9.94 -3.20
N VAL A 150 5.45 8.62 -3.17
CA VAL A 150 5.82 7.86 -1.97
C VAL A 150 7.34 7.70 -2.00
N ALA A 151 8.05 8.40 -1.11
CA ALA A 151 9.50 8.30 -1.05
C ALA A 151 9.93 6.87 -0.66
N THR A 152 10.86 6.27 -1.39
CA THR A 152 11.31 4.88 -1.14
C THR A 152 12.04 4.73 0.20
N SER A 153 12.54 5.84 0.78
CA SER A 153 13.07 5.89 2.13
C SER A 153 12.03 5.58 3.23
N LEU A 154 10.73 5.81 2.96
CA LEU A 154 9.64 5.39 3.85
C LEU A 154 9.42 3.87 3.85
N LEU A 155 9.72 3.22 2.73
CA LEU A 155 9.47 1.79 2.50
C LEU A 155 10.67 0.92 2.90
N THR A 156 11.89 1.48 2.85
CA THR A 156 13.15 0.80 3.18
C THR A 156 13.16 0.13 4.57
N PRO A 157 12.54 0.67 5.64
CA PRO A 157 12.45 -0.04 6.93
C PRO A 157 11.56 -1.30 6.93
N TYR A 158 10.80 -1.53 5.85
CA TYR A 158 9.82 -2.61 5.73
C TYR A 158 10.03 -3.52 4.50
N SER A 159 11.07 -3.24 3.69
CA SER A 159 11.48 -4.00 2.50
C SER A 159 13.00 -4.16 2.47
N SER A 160 13.48 -5.21 1.79
CA SER A 160 14.83 -5.35 1.30
C SER A 160 15.08 -4.58 -0.02
N ILE A 161 14.04 -4.25 -0.80
CA ILE A 161 14.20 -3.52 -2.07
C ILE A 161 14.63 -2.06 -1.81
N SER A 162 15.87 -1.76 -2.21
CA SER A 162 16.41 -0.40 -2.28
C SER A 162 15.88 0.36 -3.51
N HIS A 163 15.90 1.70 -3.48
CA HIS A 163 15.47 2.50 -4.63
C HIS A 163 16.18 2.12 -5.95
N PRO A 164 17.52 1.92 -6.00
CA PRO A 164 18.18 1.45 -7.21
C PRO A 164 17.63 0.10 -7.72
N GLY A 165 17.34 -0.85 -6.82
CA GLY A 165 16.82 -2.18 -7.16
C GLY A 165 15.35 -2.22 -7.58
N LEU A 166 14.55 -1.22 -7.21
CA LEU A 166 13.15 -1.14 -7.64
C LEU A 166 13.06 -0.96 -9.17
N THR A 167 12.17 -1.70 -9.83
CA THR A 167 11.84 -1.52 -11.25
C THR A 167 10.32 -1.59 -11.41
N ILE A 168 9.75 -0.64 -12.14
CA ILE A 168 8.31 -0.53 -12.41
C ILE A 168 8.19 -0.43 -13.93
N ASN A 169 7.65 -1.46 -14.58
CA ASN A 169 7.60 -1.53 -16.05
C ASN A 169 6.38 -2.30 -16.60
N GLY A 170 5.43 -2.69 -15.76
CA GLY A 170 4.27 -3.52 -16.13
C GLY A 170 4.60 -5.00 -16.32
N SER A 171 5.74 -5.47 -15.79
CA SER A 171 6.19 -6.87 -15.91
C SER A 171 7.14 -7.32 -14.80
N THR A 172 7.42 -6.48 -13.80
CA THR A 172 8.35 -6.82 -12.71
C THR A 172 7.59 -7.11 -11.44
N ASP A 173 7.90 -8.23 -10.77
CA ASP A 173 7.36 -8.49 -9.44
C ASP A 173 7.76 -7.37 -8.45
N ASN A 174 6.76 -6.68 -7.91
CA ASN A 174 6.91 -5.62 -6.93
C ASN A 174 6.15 -5.92 -5.63
N ARG A 175 5.71 -7.17 -5.41
CA ARG A 175 5.01 -7.58 -4.19
C ARG A 175 5.76 -7.16 -2.93
N GLU A 176 7.10 -7.19 -2.94
CA GLU A 176 7.86 -6.74 -1.78
C GLU A 176 7.70 -5.24 -1.48
N ALA A 177 7.73 -4.38 -2.50
CA ALA A 177 7.48 -2.94 -2.36
C ALA A 177 6.03 -2.63 -1.96
N ILE A 178 5.06 -3.41 -2.46
CA ILE A 178 3.64 -3.32 -2.10
C ILE A 178 3.43 -3.73 -0.63
N SER A 179 4.05 -4.82 -0.17
CA SER A 179 4.01 -5.25 1.23
C SER A 179 4.64 -4.23 2.17
N ALA A 180 5.71 -3.57 1.72
CA ALA A 180 6.37 -2.49 2.46
C ALA A 180 5.53 -1.21 2.52
N LEU A 181 4.82 -0.85 1.44
CA LEU A 181 3.82 0.22 1.45
C LEU A 181 2.72 -0.08 2.46
N ILE A 182 2.17 -1.30 2.48
CA ILE A 182 1.16 -1.72 3.45
C ILE A 182 1.71 -1.71 4.88
N ALA A 183 2.95 -2.15 5.10
CA ALA A 183 3.60 -2.10 6.41
C ALA A 183 3.83 -0.65 6.91
N TRP A 184 4.29 0.24 6.04
CA TRP A 184 4.42 1.67 6.33
C TRP A 184 3.05 2.31 6.58
N LEU A 185 2.01 1.90 5.86
CA LEU A 185 0.64 2.35 6.10
C LEU A 185 0.23 2.08 7.57
N GLY A 186 0.60 0.93 8.15
CA GLY A 186 0.24 0.55 9.52
C GLY A 186 1.10 1.07 10.67
N ASN A 187 2.33 1.54 10.45
CA ASN A 187 3.36 1.60 11.52
C ASN A 187 3.86 2.97 12.06
N GLY A 188 4.10 4.05 11.33
CA GLY A 188 3.75 4.34 9.95
C GLY A 188 3.23 5.76 9.73
N THR A 189 2.02 5.83 9.17
CA THR A 189 1.24 7.04 8.81
C THR A 189 0.80 7.95 9.96
N LEU A 190 0.94 9.28 9.86
CA LEU A 190 0.62 10.22 10.96
C LEU A 190 -0.84 10.06 11.48
N VAL A 191 -0.98 9.66 12.75
CA VAL A 191 -2.27 9.51 13.45
C VAL A 191 -2.64 10.82 14.14
N ARG A 192 -3.94 11.14 14.18
CA ARG A 192 -4.50 12.29 14.89
C ARG A 192 -4.11 12.27 16.36
N SER A 193 -3.63 13.40 16.85
CA SER A 193 -3.32 13.64 18.27
C SER A 193 -3.85 15.01 18.70
N THR A 194 -3.61 15.40 19.95
CA THR A 194 -3.91 16.76 20.44
C THR A 194 -3.02 17.84 19.81
N THR A 195 -1.88 17.46 19.23
CA THR A 195 -0.92 18.35 18.54
C THR A 195 -0.88 18.16 17.03
N ASP A 196 -1.27 16.98 16.55
CA ASP A 196 -1.12 16.57 15.15
C ASP A 196 -2.49 16.44 14.49
N ALA A 197 -2.77 17.37 13.56
CA ALA A 197 -3.96 17.28 12.73
C ALA A 197 -3.83 16.13 11.73
N SER A 198 -4.82 15.24 11.69
CA SER A 198 -4.88 14.12 10.73
C SER A 198 -6.30 13.58 10.57
N GLY A 199 -6.59 13.05 9.38
CA GLY A 199 -7.79 12.25 9.11
C GLY A 199 -7.66 10.80 9.57
N ILE A 200 -6.45 10.31 9.83
CA ILE A 200 -6.19 8.96 10.35
C ILE A 200 -6.42 8.98 11.86
N THR A 201 -7.41 8.24 12.35
CA THR A 201 -7.75 8.18 13.79
C THR A 201 -7.17 6.97 14.52
N ALA A 202 -6.83 5.91 13.79
CA ALA A 202 -6.11 4.77 14.32
C ALA A 202 -5.31 4.08 13.21
N ARG A 203 -4.21 3.43 13.58
CA ARG A 203 -3.47 2.49 12.73
C ARG A 203 -2.95 1.34 13.59
N THR A 204 -2.81 0.15 13.03
CA THR A 204 -2.11 -0.97 13.64
C THR A 204 -1.31 -1.74 12.60
N LEU A 205 -0.13 -2.21 12.99
CA LEU A 205 0.61 -3.28 12.33
C LEU A 205 0.66 -4.44 13.32
N GLN A 206 0.22 -5.63 12.93
CA GLN A 206 0.15 -6.79 13.80
C GLN A 206 1.54 -7.21 14.31
N THR A 207 1.70 -7.23 15.63
CA THR A 207 2.91 -7.69 16.32
C THR A 207 2.54 -8.56 17.53
N PRO A 208 3.06 -9.80 17.66
CA PRO A 208 3.87 -10.51 16.67
C PRO A 208 3.08 -10.87 15.41
N PRO A 209 3.76 -11.13 14.27
CA PRO A 209 3.11 -11.70 13.10
C PRO A 209 2.61 -13.12 13.39
N THR A 210 1.62 -13.58 12.62
CA THR A 210 1.19 -14.98 12.66
C THR A 210 2.20 -15.83 11.88
N ILE A 211 2.72 -16.89 12.48
CA ILE A 211 3.58 -17.87 11.80
C ILE A 211 2.82 -19.19 11.70
N ALA A 212 2.80 -19.79 10.51
CA ALA A 212 2.13 -21.06 10.25
C ALA A 212 2.94 -21.93 9.28
N ALA A 213 2.67 -23.24 9.27
CA ALA A 213 3.22 -24.16 8.28
C ALA A 213 2.73 -23.80 6.86
N ILE A 214 3.50 -24.18 5.83
CA ILE A 214 3.13 -23.96 4.43
C ILE A 214 1.76 -24.60 4.12
N PRO A 215 0.77 -23.85 3.60
CA PRO A 215 -0.54 -24.40 3.25
C PRO A 215 -0.44 -25.46 2.16
N ALA A 216 -1.25 -26.53 2.25
CA ALA A 216 -1.19 -27.65 1.29
C ALA A 216 -1.41 -27.24 -0.18
N ALA A 217 -2.15 -26.15 -0.44
CA ALA A 217 -2.34 -25.61 -1.80
C ALA A 217 -1.04 -25.11 -2.45
N PHE A 218 -0.08 -24.61 -1.66
CA PHE A 218 1.17 -24.03 -2.15
C PHE A 218 2.01 -25.04 -2.91
N THR A 219 1.87 -26.34 -2.59
CA THR A 219 2.67 -27.45 -3.10
C THR A 219 1.83 -28.55 -3.80
N ALA A 220 0.55 -28.27 -4.06
CA ALA A 220 -0.41 -29.25 -4.58
C ALA A 220 -0.10 -29.67 -6.03
N LEU A 221 0.15 -30.95 -6.28
CA LEU A 221 0.24 -31.50 -7.64
C LEU A 221 -1.18 -31.73 -8.20
N PRO A 222 -1.49 -31.34 -9.46
CA PRO A 222 -0.63 -30.72 -10.48
C PRO A 222 -0.72 -29.19 -10.55
N ASN A 223 -1.35 -28.52 -9.58
CA ASN A 223 -1.63 -27.09 -9.61
C ASN A 223 -1.17 -26.36 -8.33
N PRO A 224 0.15 -26.20 -8.12
CA PRO A 224 0.66 -25.55 -6.93
C PRO A 224 0.32 -24.06 -7.01
N THR A 225 -0.04 -23.45 -5.89
CA THR A 225 -0.30 -22.01 -5.84
C THR A 225 0.95 -21.18 -5.53
N SER A 226 2.09 -21.83 -5.23
CA SER A 226 3.41 -21.20 -5.12
C SER A 226 4.49 -21.98 -5.88
N GLY A 227 5.69 -21.41 -5.96
CA GLY A 227 6.92 -22.08 -6.42
C GLY A 227 7.62 -22.90 -5.34
N ILE A 228 7.06 -23.02 -4.13
CA ILE A 228 7.63 -23.85 -3.05
C ILE A 228 7.47 -25.32 -3.40
N LEU A 229 8.54 -26.10 -3.25
CA LEU A 229 8.53 -27.54 -3.46
C LEU A 229 8.02 -28.26 -2.21
N ALA A 230 7.33 -29.38 -2.38
CA ALA A 230 6.80 -30.17 -1.25
C ALA A 230 7.87 -30.55 -0.21
N ALA A 231 9.11 -30.80 -0.65
CA ALA A 231 10.25 -31.12 0.21
C ALA A 231 10.78 -29.93 1.04
N GLU A 232 10.47 -28.68 0.67
CA GLU A 232 10.94 -27.48 1.39
C GLU A 232 10.01 -27.10 2.56
N THR A 233 8.82 -27.72 2.65
CA THR A 233 7.81 -27.43 3.69
C THR A 233 8.29 -27.67 5.12
N ILE A 234 9.38 -28.41 5.31
CA ILE A 234 10.04 -28.64 6.61
C ILE A 234 11.01 -27.52 7.04
N VAL A 235 11.47 -26.69 6.09
CA VAL A 235 12.41 -25.57 6.32
C VAL A 235 11.81 -24.21 6.00
N ARG A 236 10.55 -24.17 5.54
CA ARG A 236 9.81 -22.95 5.22
C ARG A 236 8.54 -22.83 6.06
N SER A 237 8.10 -21.61 6.32
CA SER A 237 6.84 -21.30 7.01
C SER A 237 6.26 -19.99 6.48
N THR A 238 4.95 -19.82 6.51
CA THR A 238 4.32 -18.54 6.15
C THR A 238 4.32 -17.59 7.34
N ILE A 239 4.74 -16.34 7.11
CA ILE A 239 4.57 -15.22 8.03
C ILE A 239 3.46 -14.31 7.49
N THR A 240 2.35 -14.22 8.21
CA THR A 240 1.25 -13.30 7.90
C THR A 240 1.30 -12.09 8.83
N ARG A 241 1.25 -10.89 8.26
CA ARG A 241 1.06 -9.62 8.98
C ARG A 241 -0.23 -8.97 8.53
N THR A 242 -1.04 -8.53 9.49
CA THR A 242 -2.24 -7.73 9.24
C THR A 242 -1.98 -6.28 9.60
N VAL A 243 -2.49 -5.37 8.80
CA VAL A 243 -2.47 -3.92 8.96
C VAL A 243 -3.91 -3.43 8.98
N SER A 244 -4.22 -2.50 9.88
CA SER A 244 -5.46 -1.73 9.85
C SER A 244 -5.13 -0.24 9.84
N ILE A 245 -5.83 0.54 9.04
CA ILE A 245 -5.89 2.00 9.15
C ILE A 245 -7.35 2.40 9.25
N THR A 246 -7.68 3.30 10.17
CA THR A 246 -8.99 3.93 10.25
C THR A 246 -8.88 5.40 9.87
N VAL A 247 -9.64 5.79 8.84
CA VAL A 247 -9.78 7.18 8.39
C VAL A 247 -11.17 7.68 8.78
N ASN A 248 -11.23 8.90 9.32
CA ASN A 248 -12.46 9.55 9.72
C ASN A 248 -12.96 10.51 8.62
N PHE A 249 -14.23 10.39 8.25
CA PHE A 249 -14.88 11.18 7.22
C PHE A 249 -16.03 12.00 7.80
N LEU A 250 -16.23 13.20 7.26
CA LEU A 250 -17.29 14.16 7.60
C LEU A 250 -18.17 14.41 6.36
N LEU A 251 -19.49 14.37 6.53
CA LEU A 251 -20.45 14.80 5.51
C LEU A 251 -20.46 16.33 5.43
N ASN A 252 -20.11 16.86 4.27
CA ASN A 252 -20.45 18.22 3.90
C ASN A 252 -21.95 18.25 3.54
N SER A 253 -22.77 18.83 4.41
CA SER A 253 -24.22 18.90 4.24
C SER A 253 -24.68 19.83 3.12
N THR A 254 -23.82 20.71 2.61
CA THR A 254 -24.12 21.59 1.47
C THR A 254 -23.92 20.88 0.14
N SER A 255 -22.82 20.15 -0.03
CA SER A 255 -22.52 19.38 -1.26
C SER A 255 -23.07 17.94 -1.24
N GLN A 256 -23.55 17.45 -0.08
CA GLN A 256 -23.95 16.06 0.14
C GLN A 256 -22.83 15.05 -0.18
N SER A 257 -21.57 15.46 0.04
CA SER A 257 -20.37 14.64 -0.19
C SER A 257 -19.62 14.39 1.12
N PHE A 258 -19.04 13.20 1.26
CA PHE A 258 -18.12 12.92 2.36
C PHE A 258 -16.71 13.36 2.00
N ASP A 259 -16.00 13.92 2.98
CA ASP A 259 -14.60 14.33 2.87
C ASP A 259 -13.80 13.88 4.10
N VAL A 260 -12.48 13.75 3.97
CA VAL A 260 -11.58 13.33 5.06
C VAL A 260 -11.52 14.43 6.12
N ASN A 261 -11.95 14.10 7.33
CA ASN A 261 -11.98 15.01 8.47
C ASN A 261 -10.57 15.16 9.08
N SER A 262 -9.71 16.00 8.51
CA SER A 262 -8.37 16.22 9.03
C SER A 262 -8.31 17.34 10.07
N VAL A 263 -8.42 16.97 11.34
CA VAL A 263 -8.41 17.87 12.52
C VAL A 263 -7.51 17.31 13.61
N THR A 264 -7.23 18.08 14.68
CA THR A 264 -6.66 17.56 15.94
C THR A 264 -7.74 16.82 16.75
N ALA A 265 -7.33 16.05 17.77
CA ALA A 265 -8.21 15.37 18.72
C ALA A 265 -8.86 16.32 19.73
#